data_AF-A0A963JDS8-F1
#
_entry.id   AF-A0A963JDS8-F1
#
_cell.length_a   1.000
_cell.length_b   1.000
_cell.length_c   1.000
_cell.angle_alpha   90.00
_cell.angle_beta   90.00
_cell.angle_gamma   90.00
#
_symmetry.space_group_name_H-M   'P 1'
#
loop_
_entity.id
_entity.type
_entity.pdbx_description
1 polymer ?
#
loop_
_entity_poly.entity_id
_entity_poly.type
_entity_poly.pdbx_seq_one_letter_code
_entity_poly.pdbx_strand_id
1 'polypeptide(L)'
;MILDVPPQALERWQRLALGIRLAYDPQQPALIRRYLALGHLLVQQGLLPARQAWPRMLELLLRTAGDETLPWFWRNVCLEHSAMPLARCAYLHRRGGLEALPQLQARADAARTALSAATRAASETGAGR
;
A
#
# COMPACT_ATOMS: atom_id res chain seq x y z
N MET A 1 -20.62 -7.10 23.44
CA MET A 1 -19.87 -8.33 23.10
C MET A 1 -18.48 -7.89 22.66
N ILE A 2 -17.53 -7.85 23.60
CA ILE A 2 -16.14 -7.46 23.32
C ILE A 2 -15.49 -8.72 22.76
N LEU A 3 -15.28 -8.77 21.44
CA LEU A 3 -14.48 -9.83 20.84
C LEU A 3 -13.04 -9.56 21.25
N ASP A 4 -12.56 -10.37 22.18
CA ASP A 4 -11.18 -10.43 22.64
C ASP A 4 -10.33 -10.92 21.47
N VAL A 5 -9.84 -9.99 20.64
CA VAL A 5 -9.07 -10.35 19.47
C VAL A 5 -7.65 -10.59 19.91
N PRO A 6 -7.08 -11.79 19.64
CA PRO A 6 -5.77 -12.10 20.14
C PRO A 6 -4.76 -11.07 19.59
N PRO A 7 -3.86 -10.51 20.42
CA PRO A 7 -2.84 -9.54 20.02
C PRO A 7 -2.09 -9.92 18.74
N GLN A 8 -2.04 -11.23 18.46
CA GLN A 8 -1.55 -11.87 17.26
C GLN A 8 -2.10 -11.33 15.93
N ALA A 9 -3.35 -10.86 15.83
CA ALA A 9 -3.90 -10.39 14.55
C ALA A 9 -3.29 -9.04 14.13
N LEU A 10 -3.17 -8.11 15.08
CA LEU A 10 -2.52 -6.82 14.85
C LEU A 10 -1.02 -7.01 14.63
N GLU A 11 -0.39 -7.88 15.41
CA GLU A 11 1.02 -8.24 15.27
C GLU A 11 1.30 -8.86 13.89
N ARG A 12 0.44 -9.79 13.45
CA ARG A 12 0.53 -10.38 12.12
C ARG A 12 0.39 -9.33 11.03
N TRP A 13 -0.55 -8.39 11.17
CA TRP A 13 -0.71 -7.29 10.22
C TRP A 13 0.55 -6.41 10.12
N GLN A 14 1.20 -6.14 11.26
CA GLN A 14 2.48 -5.42 11.31
C GLN A 14 3.64 -6.21 10.67
N ARG A 15 3.72 -7.53 10.92
CA ARG A 15 4.74 -8.40 10.28
C ARG A 15 4.57 -8.44 8.77
N LEU A 16 3.33 -8.51 8.27
CA LEU A 16 3.05 -8.42 6.84
C LEU A 16 3.49 -7.06 6.27
N ALA A 17 3.27 -5.97 7.00
CA ALA A 17 3.71 -4.63 6.58
C ALA A 17 5.25 -4.55 6.44
N LEU A 18 5.98 -5.14 7.39
CA LEU A 18 7.43 -5.22 7.33
C LEU A 18 7.91 -6.00 6.10
N GLY A 19 7.31 -7.17 5.85
CA GLY A 19 7.61 -7.99 4.67
C GLY A 19 7.39 -7.23 3.36
N ILE A 20 6.37 -6.38 3.29
CA ILE A 20 6.12 -5.52 2.13
C ILE A 20 7.19 -4.44 1.98
N ARG A 21 7.48 -3.70 3.06
CA ARG A 21 8.42 -2.59 3.03
C ARG A 21 9.82 -3.03 2.65
N LEU A 22 10.23 -4.20 3.11
CA LEU A 22 11.56 -4.77 2.87
C LEU A 22 11.62 -5.63 1.61
N ALA A 23 10.51 -5.82 0.90
CA ALA A 23 10.41 -6.76 -0.22
C ALA A 23 11.01 -8.14 0.12
N TYR A 24 10.67 -8.70 1.29
CA TYR A 24 11.32 -9.90 1.83
C TYR A 24 11.21 -11.11 0.90
N ASP A 25 10.08 -11.25 0.22
CA ASP A 25 9.90 -12.19 -0.89
C ASP A 25 9.06 -11.52 -2.00
N PRO A 26 9.71 -10.85 -2.97
CA PRO A 26 9.01 -10.08 -3.98
C PRO A 26 8.31 -10.97 -5.03
N GLN A 27 8.62 -12.27 -5.07
CA GLN A 27 7.98 -13.23 -5.96
C GLN A 27 6.61 -13.68 -5.44
N GLN A 28 6.25 -13.31 -4.20
CA GLN A 28 4.97 -13.63 -3.58
C GLN A 28 4.10 -12.37 -3.37
N PRO A 29 3.57 -11.74 -4.44
CA PRO A 29 2.73 -10.54 -4.33
C PRO A 29 1.41 -10.76 -3.58
N ALA A 30 1.02 -12.03 -3.38
CA ALA A 30 -0.08 -12.40 -2.50
C ALA A 30 0.08 -11.85 -1.07
N LEU A 31 1.31 -11.55 -0.63
CA LEU A 31 1.59 -10.87 0.64
C LEU A 31 0.81 -9.55 0.78
N ILE A 32 0.78 -8.72 -0.27
CA ILE A 32 0.10 -7.42 -0.26
C ILE A 32 -1.41 -7.62 -0.11
N ARG A 33 -2.00 -8.59 -0.82
CA ARG A 33 -3.42 -8.92 -0.67
C ARG A 33 -3.76 -9.38 0.74
N ARG A 34 -2.91 -10.23 1.35
CA ARG A 34 -3.08 -10.69 2.74
C ARG A 34 -3.02 -9.52 3.72
N TYR A 35 -2.09 -8.59 3.53
CA TYR A 35 -1.98 -7.38 4.34
C TYR A 35 -3.24 -6.50 4.24
N LEU A 36 -3.74 -6.26 3.03
CA LEU A 36 -4.95 -5.47 2.80
C LEU A 36 -6.20 -6.16 3.35
N ALA A 37 -6.35 -7.46 3.13
CA ALA A 37 -7.48 -8.24 3.63
C ALA A 37 -7.51 -8.29 5.17
N LEU A 38 -6.35 -8.50 5.81
CA LEU A 38 -6.27 -8.51 7.26
C LEU A 38 -6.54 -7.11 7.84
N GLY A 39 -6.00 -6.05 7.24
CA GLY A 39 -6.31 -4.68 7.64
C GLY A 39 -7.80 -4.35 7.52
N HIS A 40 -8.44 -4.80 6.44
CA HIS A 40 -9.88 -4.67 6.26
C HIS A 40 -10.67 -5.43 7.34
N LEU A 41 -10.27 -6.68 7.65
CA LEU A 41 -10.89 -7.48 8.70
C LEU A 41 -10.79 -6.77 10.07
N LEU A 42 -9.62 -6.23 10.40
CA LEU A 42 -9.42 -5.48 11.64
C LEU A 42 -10.36 -4.27 11.75
N VAL A 43 -10.65 -3.60 10.63
CA VAL A 43 -11.63 -2.51 10.56
C VAL A 43 -13.06 -3.02 10.76
N GLN A 44 -13.44 -4.10 10.08
CA GLN A 44 -14.80 -4.67 10.18
C GLN A 44 -15.13 -5.15 11.60
N GLN A 45 -14.12 -5.67 12.32
CA GLN A 45 -14.26 -6.12 13.70
C GLN A 45 -14.19 -4.97 14.73
N GLY A 46 -14.05 -3.71 14.28
CA GLY A 46 -13.96 -2.54 15.17
C GLY A 46 -12.64 -2.40 15.93
N LEU A 47 -11.62 -3.19 15.58
CA LEU A 47 -10.34 -3.24 16.28
C LEU A 47 -9.36 -2.17 15.83
N LEU A 48 -9.52 -1.70 14.59
CA LEU A 48 -8.71 -0.63 14.05
C LEU A 48 -9.64 0.39 13.38
N PRO A 49 -9.58 1.68 13.75
CA PRO A 49 -10.40 2.69 13.10
C PRO A 49 -10.11 2.76 11.60
N ALA A 50 -11.16 2.75 10.76
CA ALA A 50 -11.02 2.85 9.30
C ALA A 50 -10.14 4.04 8.87
N ARG A 51 -10.33 5.19 9.54
CA ARG A 51 -9.56 6.43 9.34
C ARG A 51 -8.06 6.32 9.64
N GLN A 52 -7.63 5.27 10.34
CA GLN A 52 -6.22 4.97 10.60
C GLN A 52 -5.72 3.85 9.69
N ALA A 53 -6.53 2.79 9.52
CA ALA A 53 -6.16 1.61 8.75
C ALA A 53 -5.92 1.92 7.27
N TRP A 54 -6.86 2.59 6.61
CA TRP A 54 -6.77 2.84 5.16
C TRP A 54 -5.61 3.75 4.77
N PRO A 55 -5.37 4.90 5.44
CA PRO A 55 -4.21 5.73 5.15
C PRO A 55 -2.90 5.01 5.41
N ARG A 56 -2.82 4.21 6.49
CA ARG A 56 -1.61 3.44 6.82
C ARG A 56 -1.30 2.39 5.75
N MET A 57 -2.31 1.68 5.26
CA MET A 57 -2.14 0.72 4.17
C MET A 57 -1.70 1.41 2.89
N LEU A 58 -2.35 2.52 2.53
CA LEU A 58 -2.01 3.29 1.35
C LEU A 58 -0.58 3.83 1.43
N GLU A 59 -0.21 4.45 2.55
CA GLU A 59 1.11 5.03 2.75
C GLU A 59 2.22 3.99 2.67
N LEU A 60 2.03 2.80 3.25
CA LEU A 60 2.99 1.70 3.12
C LEU A 60 3.24 1.36 1.65
N LEU A 61 2.16 1.19 0.87
CA LEU A 61 2.26 0.83 -0.55
C LEU A 61 2.94 1.93 -1.37
N LEU A 62 2.58 3.19 -1.14
CA LEU A 62 3.17 4.33 -1.85
C LEU A 62 4.64 4.54 -1.49
N ARG A 63 5.00 4.40 -0.21
CA ARG A 63 6.41 4.45 0.23
C ARG A 63 7.23 3.34 -0.40
N THR A 64 6.67 2.13 -0.48
CA THR A 64 7.36 0.97 -1.07
C THR A 64 7.48 1.09 -2.59
N ALA A 65 6.44 1.56 -3.26
CA ALA A 65 6.46 1.82 -4.71
C ALA A 65 7.48 2.90 -5.11
N GLY A 66 7.62 3.92 -4.27
CA GLY A 66 8.58 5.01 -4.47
C GLY A 66 10.04 4.67 -4.10
N ASP A 67 10.31 3.52 -3.50
CA ASP A 67 11.67 3.16 -3.07
C ASP A 67 12.47 2.58 -4.24
N GLU A 68 13.40 3.38 -4.78
CA GLU A 68 14.24 3.00 -5.92
C GLU A 68 15.24 1.89 -5.62
N THR A 69 15.50 1.58 -4.34
CA THR A 69 16.37 0.48 -3.93
C THR A 69 15.70 -0.89 -4.02
N LEU A 70 14.37 -0.92 -4.19
CA LEU A 70 13.60 -2.16 -4.29
C LEU A 70 13.44 -2.62 -5.75
N PRO A 71 13.20 -3.94 -5.97
CA PRO A 71 12.97 -4.48 -7.30
C PRO A 71 11.82 -3.77 -8.04
N TRP A 72 12.05 -3.41 -9.31
CA TRP A 72 11.06 -2.69 -10.13
C TRP A 72 9.69 -3.36 -10.16
N PHE A 73 9.65 -4.69 -10.31
CA PHE A 73 8.39 -5.45 -10.32
C PHE A 73 7.62 -5.28 -9.01
N TRP A 74 8.31 -5.37 -7.86
CA TRP A 74 7.68 -5.20 -6.54
C TRP A 74 7.09 -3.81 -6.35
N ARG A 75 7.80 -2.78 -6.82
CA ARG A 75 7.34 -1.39 -6.80
C ARG A 75 6.06 -1.20 -7.62
N ASN A 76 6.00 -1.79 -8.81
CA ASN A 76 4.80 -1.76 -9.67
C ASN A 76 3.61 -2.42 -8.99
N VAL A 77 3.79 -3.63 -8.47
CA VAL A 77 2.72 -4.36 -7.79
C VAL A 77 2.22 -3.60 -6.55
N CYS A 78 3.10 -2.94 -5.79
CA CYS A 78 2.69 -2.07 -4.69
C CYS A 78 1.83 -0.89 -5.17
N LEU A 79 2.22 -0.24 -6.28
CA LEU A 79 1.45 0.85 -6.86
C LEU A 79 0.08 0.38 -7.38
N GLU A 80 0.01 -0.77 -8.04
CA GLU A 80 -1.25 -1.34 -8.53
C GLU A 80 -2.23 -1.60 -7.37
N HIS A 81 -1.73 -2.22 -6.29
CA HIS A 81 -2.54 -2.50 -5.11
C HIS A 81 -2.91 -1.26 -4.29
N SER A 82 -2.35 -0.07 -4.60
CA SER A 82 -2.68 1.17 -3.90
C SER A 82 -4.04 1.75 -4.30
N ALA A 83 -4.60 1.33 -5.44
CA ALA A 83 -5.85 1.87 -5.98
C ALA A 83 -7.05 1.69 -5.02
N MET A 84 -7.19 0.50 -4.42
CA MET A 84 -8.30 0.21 -3.51
C MET A 84 -8.18 1.01 -2.18
N PRO A 85 -7.03 1.02 -1.49
CA PRO A 85 -6.83 1.90 -0.32
C PRO A 85 -7.05 3.38 -0.64
N LEU A 86 -6.62 3.86 -1.81
CA LEU A 86 -6.85 5.24 -2.25
C LEU A 86 -8.34 5.54 -2.40
N ALA A 87 -9.10 4.66 -3.05
CA ALA A 87 -10.55 4.81 -3.18
C ALA A 87 -11.26 4.82 -1.80
N ARG A 88 -10.78 4.02 -0.84
CA ARG A 88 -11.30 4.02 0.54
C ARG A 88 -10.97 5.29 1.30
N CYS A 89 -9.75 5.81 1.16
CA CYS A 89 -9.37 7.12 1.68
C CYS A 89 -10.24 8.23 1.08
N ALA A 90 -10.47 8.21 -0.24
CA ALA A 90 -11.33 9.17 -0.92
C ALA A 90 -12.77 9.14 -0.42
N TYR A 91 -13.31 7.93 -0.19
CA TYR A 91 -14.62 7.76 0.44
C TYR A 91 -14.68 8.37 1.85
N LEU A 92 -13.67 8.14 2.69
CA LEU A 92 -13.64 8.67 4.05
C LEU A 92 -13.49 10.20 4.09
N HIS A 93 -12.66 10.77 3.20
CA HIS A 93 -12.51 12.21 3.05
C HIS A 93 -13.84 12.88 2.66
N ARG A 94 -14.58 12.32 1.68
CA ARG A 94 -15.91 12.84 1.30
C ARG A 94 -16.93 12.79 2.43
N ARG A 95 -16.75 11.90 3.41
CA ARG A 95 -17.57 11.85 4.63
C ARG A 95 -17.07 12.77 5.75
N GLY A 96 -16.09 13.63 5.48
CA GLY A 96 -15.51 14.57 6.44
C GLY A 96 -14.54 13.92 7.44
N GLY A 97 -14.02 12.73 7.14
CA GLY A 97 -13.29 11.91 8.12
C GLY A 97 -11.79 11.76 7.89
N LEU A 98 -11.23 12.32 6.82
CA LEU A 98 -9.81 12.13 6.47
C LEU A 98 -9.22 13.34 5.73
N GLU A 99 -8.55 14.24 6.45
CA GLU A 99 -7.90 15.43 5.86
C GLU A 99 -6.67 15.10 5.00
N ALA A 100 -6.03 13.95 5.23
CA ALA A 100 -4.76 13.59 4.59
C ALA A 100 -4.89 13.13 3.11
N LEU A 101 -6.10 13.10 2.54
CA LEU A 101 -6.32 12.61 1.18
C LEU A 101 -5.50 13.35 0.12
N PRO A 102 -5.47 14.70 0.07
CA PRO A 102 -4.75 15.41 -0.99
C PRO A 102 -3.25 15.05 -1.02
N GLN A 103 -2.62 14.93 0.15
CA GLN A 103 -1.21 14.55 0.25
C GLN A 103 -0.99 13.10 -0.21
N LEU A 104 -1.89 12.19 0.15
CA LEU A 104 -1.82 10.79 -0.27
C LEU A 104 -2.04 10.62 -1.78
N GLN A 105 -2.94 11.40 -2.37
CA GLN A 105 -3.18 11.44 -3.81
C GLN A 105 -1.94 11.94 -4.56
N ALA A 106 -1.37 13.07 -4.14
CA ALA A 106 -0.15 13.62 -4.76
C ALA A 106 1.02 12.62 -4.73
N ARG A 107 1.16 11.85 -3.63
CA ARG A 107 2.17 10.78 -3.54
C ARG A 107 1.89 9.63 -4.50
N ALA A 108 0.62 9.26 -4.71
CA ALA A 108 0.25 8.23 -5.68
C ALA A 108 0.58 8.67 -7.12
N ASP A 109 0.31 9.93 -7.44
CA ASP A 109 0.58 10.50 -8.77
C ASP A 109 2.10 10.61 -9.02
N ALA A 110 2.86 11.03 -8.00
CA ALA A 110 4.32 11.06 -8.05
C ALA A 110 4.92 9.66 -8.27
N ALA A 111 4.47 8.66 -7.50
CA ALA A 111 4.95 7.28 -7.65
C ALA A 111 4.63 6.71 -9.05
N ARG A 112 3.45 7.01 -9.59
CA ARG A 112 3.04 6.60 -10.95
C ARG A 112 3.90 7.24 -12.02
N THR A 113 4.18 8.54 -11.88
CA THR A 113 5.05 9.27 -12.80
C THR A 113 6.46 8.70 -12.79
N ALA A 114 7.03 8.47 -11.61
CA ALA A 114 8.37 7.93 -11.45
C ALA A 114 8.53 6.53 -12.08
N LEU A 115 7.59 5.62 -11.83
CA LEU A 115 7.64 4.26 -12.41
C LEU A 115 7.42 4.27 -13.93
N SER A 116 6.58 5.15 -14.44
CA SER A 116 6.37 5.32 -15.89
C SER A 116 7.62 5.87 -16.58
N ALA A 117 8.33 6.80 -15.94
CA ALA A 117 9.61 7.33 -16.44
C ALA A 117 10.70 6.24 -16.45
N ALA A 118 10.83 5.46 -15.37
CA ALA A 118 11.80 4.37 -15.29
C ALA A 118 11.58 3.31 -16.38
N THR A 119 10.32 3.00 -16.69
CA THR A 119 9.97 2.03 -17.75
C THR A 119 10.35 2.53 -19.15
N ARG A 120 10.18 3.83 -19.42
CA ARG A 120 10.60 4.44 -20.69
C ARG A 120 12.12 4.44 -20.85
N ALA A 121 12.86 4.85 -19.82
CA ALA A 121 14.32 4.86 -19.84
C ALA A 121 14.91 3.45 -20.07
N ALA A 122 14.30 2.41 -19.49
CA ALA A 122 14.70 1.02 -19.74
C ALA A 122 14.47 0.59 -21.20
N SER A 123 13.39 1.05 -21.83
CA SER A 123 13.06 0.75 -23.22
C SER A 123 14.02 1.42 -24.21
N GLU A 124 14.40 2.67 -23.94
CA GLU A 124 15.36 3.42 -24.75
C GLU A 124 16.78 2.82 -24.67
N THR A 125 17.16 2.31 -23.49
CA THR A 125 18.48 1.67 -23.28
C THR A 125 18.57 0.30 -23.96
N GLY A 126 17.45 -0.42 -24.10
CA GLY A 126 17.39 -1.72 -24.77
C GLY A 126 17.36 -1.65 -26.30
N ALA A 127 16.91 -0.54 -26.89
CA ALA A 127 16.80 -0.35 -28.34
C ALA A 127 18.14 0.00 -29.03
N GLY A 128 19.22 0.17 -28.26
CA GLY A 128 20.56 0.54 -28.75
C GLY A 128 21.58 -0.62 -28.78
N ARG A 129 21.15 -1.88 -28.63
CA ARG A 129 22.03 -3.06 -28.73
C ARG A 129 21.65 -3.97 -29.88
#